data_AF-A0A2V7REX7-F1
#
_entry.id   AF-A0A2V7REX7-F1
#
_cell.length_a   1.000
_cell.length_b   1.000
_cell.length_c   1.000
_cell.angle_alpha   90.00
_cell.angle_beta   90.00
_cell.angle_gamma   90.00
#
_symmetry.space_group_name_H-M   'P 1'
#
loop_
_entity.id
_entity.type
_entity.pdbx_description
1 polymer ?
#
loop_
_entity_poly.entity_id
_entity_poly.type
_entity_poly.pdbx_seq_one_letter_code
_entity_poly.pdbx_strand_id
1 'polypeptide(L)'
;NHYPATYGSRLNWEILLGLSVLGALTRHWFNLRNQGRRAVWILPAATLGMVLLAFVSQPQRLPAPPAGASAGVAFTDVRVVVARRCAACHSATPTMAGFAAAPAGVLLDTPEQIRSQAPRIQTVAVAAQSMPLGNVTGMTAEERELLGRWIREGARLR
;
A
#
# COMPACT_ATOMS: atom_id res chain seq x y z
N ASN A 1 5.44 -3.26 -6.61
CA ASN A 1 5.73 -2.40 -5.43
C ASN A 1 6.59 -3.16 -4.46
N HIS A 2 7.86 -2.78 -4.31
CA HIS A 2 8.80 -3.50 -3.44
C HIS A 2 8.79 -3.04 -1.98
N TYR A 3 8.14 -1.90 -1.66
CA TYR A 3 8.08 -1.36 -0.30
C TYR A 3 6.70 -0.74 0.03
N PRO A 4 5.59 -1.51 0.03
CA PRO A 4 4.27 -0.98 0.38
C PRO A 4 4.23 -0.42 1.83
N ALA A 5 5.06 -0.95 2.73
CA ALA A 5 5.16 -0.51 4.13
C ALA A 5 5.54 0.97 4.30
N THR A 6 6.31 1.56 3.39
CA THR A 6 6.77 2.96 3.49
C THR A 6 5.80 3.98 2.87
N TYR A 7 4.84 3.54 2.05
CA TYR A 7 3.95 4.42 1.29
C TYR A 7 2.46 4.22 1.60
N GLY A 8 2.08 3.13 2.29
CA GLY A 8 0.69 2.82 2.62
C GLY A 8 0.18 3.33 3.97
N SER A 9 1.05 3.86 4.83
CA SER A 9 0.70 4.21 6.23
C SER A 9 0.39 5.70 6.40
N ARG A 10 -0.41 6.07 7.41
CA ARG A 10 -0.58 7.48 7.80
C ARG A 10 0.73 8.12 8.28
N LEU A 11 1.66 7.29 8.77
CA LEU A 11 2.94 7.69 9.34
C LEU A 11 4.08 7.75 8.31
N ASN A 12 3.78 7.74 7.00
CA ASN A 12 4.80 7.69 5.94
C ASN A 12 5.90 8.76 6.10
N TRP A 13 5.53 9.99 6.50
CA TRP A 13 6.50 11.08 6.70
C TRP A 13 7.39 10.87 7.94
N GLU A 14 6.85 10.29 9.01
CA GLU A 14 7.59 9.94 10.24
C GLU A 14 8.58 8.80 9.97
N ILE A 15 8.14 7.80 9.20
CA ILE A 15 9.00 6.69 8.77
C ILE A 15 10.16 7.24 7.93
N LEU A 16 9.89 8.17 7.01
CA LEU A 16 10.92 8.84 6.20
C LEU A 16 11.91 9.63 7.05
N LEU A 17 11.42 10.38 8.04
CA LEU A 17 12.26 11.12 8.98
C LEU A 17 13.12 10.17 9.83
N GLY A 18 12.54 9.09 10.34
CA GLY A 18 13.25 8.04 11.08
C GLY A 18 14.36 7.39 10.24
N LEU A 19 14.07 6.98 9.00
CA LEU A 19 15.07 6.43 8.08
C LEU A 19 16.21 7.43 7.81
N SER A 20 15.88 8.71 7.67
CA SER A 20 16.87 9.77 7.44
C SER A 20 17.82 9.95 8.63
N VAL A 21 17.27 9.97 9.86
CA VAL A 21 18.06 10.06 11.10
C VAL A 21 18.95 8.83 11.28
N LEU A 22 18.44 7.62 11.05
CA LEU A 22 19.22 6.38 11.14
C LEU A 22 20.37 6.34 10.13
N GLY A 23 20.14 6.81 8.90
CA GLY A 23 21.19 6.98 7.90
C GLY A 23 22.26 7.98 8.34
N ALA A 24 21.85 9.13 8.89
CA ALA A 24 22.77 10.14 9.42
C ALA A 24 23.61 9.63 10.60
N LEU A 25 23.00 8.88 11.53
CA LEU A 25 23.68 8.27 12.68
C LEU A 25 24.74 7.25 12.24
N THR A 26 24.39 6.41 11.26
CA THR A 26 25.32 5.42 10.71
C THR A 26 26.54 6.12 10.09
N ARG A 27 26.31 7.18 9.28
CA ARG A 27 27.39 7.99 8.70
C ARG A 27 28.22 8.71 9.77
N HIS A 28 27.58 9.22 10.82
CA HIS A 28 28.25 9.88 11.94
C HIS A 28 29.19 8.92 12.68
N TRP A 29 28.79 7.65 12.87
CA TRP A 29 29.67 6.65 13.46
C TRP A 29 30.94 6.39 12.64
N PHE A 30 30.81 6.25 11.31
CA PHE A 30 31.96 6.08 10.43
C PHE A 30 32.90 7.30 10.47
N ASN A 31 32.35 8.52 10.52
CA ASN A 31 33.15 9.74 10.67
C ASN A 31 33.95 9.75 11.98
N LEU A 32 33.32 9.41 13.11
CA LEU A 32 33.99 9.34 14.41
C LEU A 32 35.07 8.25 14.42
N ARG A 33 34.78 7.08 13.84
CA ARG A 33 35.74 5.97 13.71
C ARG A 33 36.97 6.38 12.91
N ASN A 34 36.80 7.08 11.79
CA ASN A 34 37.91 7.56 10.96
C ASN A 34 38.76 8.63 11.66
N GLN A 35 38.18 9.36 12.61
CA GLN A 35 38.88 10.30 13.49
C GLN A 35 39.52 9.62 14.72
N GLY A 36 39.54 8.28 14.79
CA GLY A 36 40.08 7.52 15.91
C GLY A 36 39.18 7.47 17.16
N ARG A 37 38.01 8.12 17.15
CA ARG A 37 37.03 8.12 18.25
C ARG A 37 36.11 6.91 18.14
N ARG A 38 36.18 5.99 19.11
CA ARG A 38 35.40 4.75 19.10
C ARG A 38 34.06 4.91 19.81
N ALA A 39 33.06 5.45 19.11
CA ALA A 39 31.68 5.52 19.61
C ALA A 39 30.90 4.22 19.31
N VAL A 40 31.38 3.09 19.83
CA VAL A 40 30.85 1.74 19.52
C VAL A 40 29.36 1.54 19.81
N TRP A 41 28.72 2.38 20.62
CA TRP A 41 27.29 2.29 20.94
C TRP A 41 26.36 2.81 19.83
N ILE A 42 26.84 3.67 18.93
CA ILE A 42 25.99 4.30 17.90
C ILE A 42 25.49 3.27 16.90
N LEU A 43 26.34 2.31 16.51
CA LEU A 43 25.96 1.24 15.57
C LEU A 43 24.87 0.32 16.14
N PRO A 44 25.02 -0.28 17.34
CA PRO A 44 23.96 -1.04 17.98
C PRO A 44 22.66 -0.23 18.16
N ALA A 45 22.76 1.05 18.55
CA ALA A 45 21.59 1.91 18.69
C ALA A 45 20.88 2.16 17.34
N ALA A 46 21.63 2.41 16.26
CA ALA A 46 21.08 2.56 14.92
C ALA A 46 20.43 1.27 14.42
N THR A 47 21.07 0.11 14.65
CA THR A 47 20.51 -1.20 14.31
C THR A 47 19.21 -1.46 15.07
N LEU A 48 19.18 -1.22 16.38
CA LEU A 48 17.97 -1.37 17.19
C LEU A 48 16.86 -0.42 16.71
N GLY A 49 17.19 0.83 16.42
CA GLY A 49 16.26 1.79 15.85
C GLY A 49 15.66 1.33 14.53
N MET A 50 16.47 0.73 13.65
CA MET A 50 16.00 0.16 12.38
C MET A 50 15.04 -1.02 12.58
N VAL A 51 15.33 -1.91 13.53
CA VAL A 51 14.46 -3.05 13.87
C VAL A 51 13.12 -2.58 14.45
N LEU A 52 13.15 -1.61 15.37
CA LEU A 52 11.93 -1.02 15.94
C LEU A 52 11.08 -0.34 14.86
N LEU A 53 11.72 0.44 13.98
CA LEU A 53 11.01 1.11 12.88
C LEU A 53 10.36 0.10 11.93
N ALA A 54 11.04 -1.02 11.63
CA ALA A 54 10.49 -2.09 10.81
C ALA A 54 9.25 -2.75 11.45
N PHE A 55 9.26 -2.97 12.76
CA PHE A 55 8.11 -3.53 13.50
C PHE A 55 6.91 -2.58 13.49
N VAL A 56 7.13 -1.29 13.74
CA VAL A 56 6.04 -0.29 13.78
C VAL A 56 5.47 -0.02 12.39
N SER A 57 6.28 -0.18 11.34
CA SER A 57 5.87 0.06 9.95
C SER A 57 5.20 -1.14 9.29
N GLN A 58 4.92 -2.23 10.01
CA GLN A 58 4.25 -3.39 9.43
C GLN A 58 2.80 -3.05 9.04
N PRO A 59 2.33 -3.49 7.84
CA PRO A 59 0.95 -3.28 7.45
C PRO A 59 0.02 -4.00 8.44
N GLN A 60 -0.93 -3.25 9.01
CA GLN A 60 -1.94 -3.80 9.90
C GLN A 60 -2.81 -4.78 9.10
N ARG A 61 -2.77 -6.05 9.47
CA ARG A 61 -3.71 -7.05 8.94
C ARG A 61 -5.08 -6.73 9.55
N LEU A 62 -6.00 -6.21 8.75
CA LEU A 62 -7.38 -6.11 9.18
C LEU A 62 -7.90 -7.51 9.52
N PRO A 63 -8.57 -7.70 10.67
CA PRO A 63 -9.22 -8.96 11.01
C PRO A 63 -10.19 -9.35 9.88
N ALA A 64 -10.13 -10.61 9.45
CA ALA A 64 -11.14 -11.12 8.53
C ALA A 64 -12.51 -11.02 9.21
N PRO A 65 -13.52 -10.35 8.61
CA PRO A 65 -14.84 -10.30 9.21
C PRO A 65 -15.44 -11.70 9.30
N PRO A 66 -16.32 -11.94 10.30
CA PRO A 66 -16.97 -13.24 10.48
C PRO A 66 -17.72 -13.62 9.20
N ALA A 67 -17.65 -14.90 8.84
CA ALA A 67 -18.39 -15.47 7.71
C ALA A 67 -19.90 -15.49 8.02
N GLY A 68 -20.53 -14.32 7.98
CA GLY A 68 -21.97 -14.17 8.01
C GLY A 68 -22.53 -14.34 6.60
N ALA A 69 -23.49 -15.24 6.45
CA ALA A 69 -24.26 -15.46 5.22
C ALA A 69 -24.73 -14.12 4.65
N SER A 70 -24.15 -13.70 3.54
CA SER A 70 -24.56 -12.48 2.84
C SER A 70 -24.83 -12.82 1.38
N ALA A 71 -25.92 -12.27 0.86
CA ALA A 71 -26.18 -12.25 -0.58
C ALA A 71 -24.90 -11.84 -1.31
N GLY A 72 -24.57 -12.56 -2.40
CA GLY A 72 -23.31 -12.37 -3.11
C GLY A 72 -23.08 -10.90 -3.48
N VAL A 73 -21.82 -10.47 -3.46
CA VAL A 73 -21.47 -9.09 -3.79
C VAL A 73 -21.80 -8.82 -5.26
N ALA A 74 -22.71 -7.88 -5.52
CA ALA A 74 -23.06 -7.48 -6.88
C ALA A 74 -21.87 -6.79 -7.55
N PHE A 75 -21.53 -7.23 -8.77
CA PHE A 75 -20.43 -6.61 -9.51
C PHE A 75 -20.65 -5.11 -9.79
N THR A 76 -21.90 -4.64 -9.82
CA THR A 76 -22.22 -3.22 -9.98
C THR A 76 -21.59 -2.35 -8.90
N ASP A 77 -21.59 -2.80 -7.65
CA ASP A 77 -21.03 -2.05 -6.52
C ASP A 77 -19.50 -2.00 -6.59
N VAL A 78 -18.91 -3.14 -6.96
CA VAL A 78 -17.46 -3.27 -7.21
C VAL A 78 -17.03 -2.31 -8.31
N ARG A 79 -17.76 -2.26 -9.41
CA ARG A 79 -17.47 -1.36 -10.54
C ARG A 79 -17.55 0.11 -10.12
N VAL A 80 -18.50 0.49 -9.27
CA VAL A 80 -18.59 1.87 -8.74
C VAL A 80 -17.36 2.22 -7.92
N VAL A 81 -16.91 1.33 -7.02
CA VAL A 81 -15.70 1.54 -6.23
C VAL A 81 -14.48 1.65 -7.14
N VAL A 82 -14.30 0.74 -8.10
CA VAL A 82 -13.16 0.76 -9.03
C VAL A 82 -13.15 2.04 -9.87
N ALA A 83 -14.29 2.47 -10.39
CA ALA A 83 -14.41 3.70 -11.17
C ALA A 83 -14.03 4.94 -10.34
N ARG A 84 -14.48 5.01 -9.08
CA ARG A 84 -14.21 6.17 -8.21
C ARG A 84 -12.79 6.19 -7.64
N ARG A 85 -12.22 5.02 -7.36
CA ARG A 85 -10.96 4.93 -6.59
C ARG A 85 -9.73 4.60 -7.44
N CYS A 86 -9.92 3.95 -8.59
CA CYS A 86 -8.81 3.39 -9.38
C CYS A 86 -8.72 3.94 -10.80
N ALA A 87 -9.86 4.14 -11.48
CA ALA A 87 -9.89 4.43 -12.92
C ALA A 87 -9.21 5.76 -13.31
N ALA A 88 -9.13 6.73 -12.40
CA ALA A 88 -8.44 8.00 -12.66
C ALA A 88 -6.96 7.82 -13.07
N CYS A 89 -6.29 6.76 -12.59
CA CYS A 89 -4.91 6.42 -12.99
C CYS A 89 -4.85 5.14 -13.84
N HIS A 90 -5.76 4.18 -13.60
CA HIS A 90 -5.74 2.84 -14.20
C HIS A 90 -6.77 2.68 -15.32
N SER A 91 -6.76 3.62 -16.26
CA SER A 91 -7.63 3.65 -17.43
C SER A 91 -6.81 3.72 -18.71
N ALA A 92 -7.38 3.33 -19.85
CA ALA A 92 -6.83 3.56 -21.18
C ALA A 92 -6.65 5.06 -21.45
N THR A 93 -7.46 5.90 -20.80
CA THR A 93 -7.37 7.36 -20.84
C THR A 93 -7.33 7.91 -19.41
N PRO A 94 -6.17 7.84 -18.72
CA PRO A 94 -6.05 8.37 -17.36
C PRO A 94 -6.42 9.85 -17.31
N THR A 95 -7.16 10.23 -16.27
CA THR A 95 -7.60 11.62 -16.05
C THR A 95 -6.80 12.32 -14.95
N MET A 96 -6.04 11.57 -14.15
CA MET A 96 -5.18 12.13 -13.12
C MET A 96 -3.92 12.75 -13.74
N ALA A 97 -3.65 14.01 -13.39
CA ALA A 97 -2.45 14.71 -13.80
C ALA A 97 -1.19 13.91 -13.41
N GLY A 98 -0.20 13.89 -14.30
CA GLY A 98 1.05 13.14 -14.11
C GLY A 98 1.01 11.70 -14.64
N PHE A 99 -0.13 11.22 -15.17
CA PHE A 99 -0.23 9.90 -15.80
C PHE A 99 -0.63 10.03 -17.28
N ALA A 100 0.33 9.78 -18.18
CA ALA A 100 0.07 9.69 -19.62
C ALA A 100 -0.46 8.32 -20.05
N ALA A 101 -0.24 7.29 -19.21
CA ALA A 101 -0.70 5.92 -19.41
C ALA A 101 -0.90 5.24 -18.06
N ALA A 102 -1.68 4.16 -18.05
CA ALA A 102 -1.94 3.42 -16.83
C ALA A 102 -0.65 2.79 -16.24
N PRO A 103 -0.34 3.01 -14.95
CA PRO A 103 0.84 2.44 -14.32
C PRO A 103 0.87 0.92 -14.42
N ALA A 104 2.05 0.39 -14.77
CA ALA A 104 2.29 -1.05 -14.94
C ALA A 104 1.30 -1.76 -15.89
N GLY A 105 0.72 -1.02 -16.85
CA GLY A 105 -0.22 -1.54 -17.85
C GLY A 105 -1.55 -2.03 -17.27
N VAL A 106 -1.89 -1.65 -16.03
CA VAL A 106 -3.13 -2.08 -15.37
C VAL A 106 -4.28 -1.21 -15.83
N LEU A 107 -5.12 -1.75 -16.70
CA LEU A 107 -6.36 -1.15 -17.15
C LEU A 107 -7.55 -1.72 -16.35
N LEU A 108 -8.50 -0.87 -16.01
CA LEU A 108 -9.69 -1.19 -15.19
C LEU A 108 -10.96 -0.56 -15.78
N ASP A 109 -10.99 -0.34 -17.10
CA ASP A 109 -12.11 0.30 -17.80
C ASP A 109 -13.30 -0.66 -17.99
N THR A 110 -13.01 -1.94 -18.28
CA THR A 110 -14.05 -2.94 -18.57
C THR A 110 -14.22 -3.96 -17.44
N PRO A 111 -15.40 -4.60 -17.32
CA PRO A 111 -15.62 -5.67 -16.35
C PRO A 111 -14.58 -6.79 -16.41
N GLU A 112 -14.21 -7.21 -17.62
CA GLU A 112 -13.26 -8.29 -17.87
C GLU A 112 -11.86 -7.90 -17.41
N GLN A 113 -11.46 -6.64 -17.66
CA GLN A 113 -10.21 -6.09 -17.17
C GLN A 113 -10.19 -6.08 -15.65
N ILE A 114 -11.23 -5.57 -14.99
CA ILE A 114 -11.35 -5.53 -13.53
C ILE A 114 -11.22 -6.95 -12.94
N ARG A 115 -11.95 -7.93 -13.50
CA ARG A 115 -11.85 -9.34 -13.09
C ARG A 115 -10.44 -9.90 -13.28
N SER A 116 -9.80 -9.64 -14.43
CA SER A 116 -8.45 -10.15 -14.69
C SER A 116 -7.42 -9.61 -13.70
N GLN A 117 -7.65 -8.41 -13.17
CA GLN A 117 -6.78 -7.73 -12.21
C GLN A 117 -7.16 -8.01 -10.75
N ALA A 118 -8.17 -8.85 -10.48
CA ALA A 118 -8.62 -9.19 -9.13
C ALA A 118 -7.47 -9.62 -8.18
N PRO A 119 -6.50 -10.47 -8.58
CA PRO A 119 -5.38 -10.81 -7.71
C PRO A 119 -4.50 -9.59 -7.36
N ARG A 120 -4.31 -8.67 -8.29
CA ARG A 120 -3.56 -7.43 -8.02
C ARG A 120 -4.35 -6.50 -7.12
N ILE A 121 -5.65 -6.31 -7.37
CA ILE A 121 -6.54 -5.52 -6.50
C ILE A 121 -6.50 -6.05 -5.07
N GLN A 122 -6.56 -7.37 -4.87
CA GLN A 122 -6.45 -8.00 -3.56
C GLN A 122 -5.14 -7.64 -2.87
N THR A 123 -4.01 -7.74 -3.59
CA THR A 123 -2.70 -7.51 -2.99
C THR A 123 -2.46 -6.05 -2.64
N VAL A 124 -2.75 -5.11 -3.56
CA VAL A 124 -2.34 -3.71 -3.39
C VAL A 124 -3.39 -2.81 -2.74
N ALA A 125 -4.69 -3.07 -2.98
CA ALA A 125 -5.78 -2.25 -2.48
C ALA A 125 -6.45 -2.86 -1.23
N VAL A 126 -6.60 -4.19 -1.15
CA VAL A 126 -7.24 -4.81 0.01
C VAL A 126 -6.23 -5.14 1.11
N ALA A 127 -5.23 -5.97 0.81
CA ALA A 127 -4.30 -6.51 1.80
C ALA A 127 -3.22 -5.49 2.22
N ALA A 128 -2.52 -4.88 1.26
CA ALA A 128 -1.44 -3.95 1.57
C ALA A 128 -1.90 -2.50 1.74
N GLN A 129 -3.12 -2.17 1.28
CA GLN A 129 -3.71 -0.82 1.30
C GLN A 129 -2.80 0.29 0.72
N SER A 130 -1.82 -0.10 -0.10
CA SER A 130 -0.87 0.80 -0.76
C SER A 130 -1.47 1.58 -1.93
N MET A 131 -2.62 1.10 -2.43
CA MET A 131 -3.42 1.77 -3.45
C MET A 131 -4.81 2.12 -2.88
N PRO A 132 -5.38 3.28 -3.22
CA PRO A 132 -4.78 4.38 -3.98
C PRO A 132 -3.54 4.97 -3.28
N LEU A 133 -2.54 5.46 -4.03
CA LEU A 133 -1.31 6.02 -3.45
C LEU A 133 -1.64 7.08 -2.41
N GLY A 134 -1.14 6.93 -1.17
CA GLY A 134 -1.43 7.84 -0.06
C GLY A 134 -2.94 8.01 0.23
N ASN A 135 -3.78 7.09 -0.22
CA ASN A 135 -5.23 7.16 -0.22
C ASN A 135 -5.80 8.47 -0.82
N VAL A 136 -5.18 9.02 -1.87
CA VAL A 136 -5.58 10.32 -2.46
C VAL A 136 -7.02 10.37 -2.97
N THR A 137 -7.62 9.23 -3.32
CA THR A 137 -9.03 9.18 -3.72
C THR A 137 -9.99 8.94 -2.56
N GLY A 138 -9.51 8.84 -1.31
CA GLY A 138 -10.34 8.69 -0.12
C GLY A 138 -11.07 7.34 -0.02
N MET A 139 -10.42 6.25 -0.42
CA MET A 139 -11.00 4.91 -0.35
C MET A 139 -11.19 4.46 1.10
N THR A 140 -12.39 3.99 1.44
CA THR A 140 -12.77 3.62 2.82
C THR A 140 -12.48 2.15 3.14
N ALA A 141 -12.57 1.78 4.42
CA ALA A 141 -12.39 0.39 4.86
C ALA A 141 -13.51 -0.53 4.33
N GLU A 142 -14.74 -0.01 4.28
CA GLU A 142 -15.92 -0.72 3.79
C GLU A 142 -15.80 -1.01 2.29
N GLU A 143 -15.30 -0.05 1.51
CA GLU A 143 -15.04 -0.25 0.08
C GLU A 143 -13.94 -1.29 -0.16
N ARG A 144 -12.89 -1.31 0.67
CA ARG A 144 -11.84 -2.35 0.59
C ARG A 144 -12.40 -3.73 0.93
N GLU A 145 -13.27 -3.81 1.93
CA GLU A 145 -13.91 -5.07 2.31
C GLU A 145 -14.91 -5.55 1.26
N LEU A 146 -15.64 -4.65 0.59
CA LEU A 146 -16.48 -4.97 -0.57
C LEU A 146 -15.65 -5.65 -1.68
N LEU A 147 -14.50 -5.05 -2.05
CA LEU A 147 -13.60 -5.64 -3.04
C LEU A 147 -13.06 -6.99 -2.55
N GLY A 148 -12.65 -7.08 -1.29
CA GLY A 148 -12.13 -8.31 -0.69
C GLY A 148 -13.15 -9.46 -0.73
N ARG A 149 -14.42 -9.20 -0.39
CA ARG A 149 -15.51 -10.19 -0.47
C ARG A 149 -15.74 -10.65 -1.90
N TRP A 150 -15.89 -9.71 -2.83
CA TRP A 150 -16.08 -10.02 -4.25
C TRP A 150 -14.97 -10.92 -4.81
N ILE A 151 -13.72 -10.67 -4.42
CA ILE A 151 -12.56 -11.49 -4.85
C ILE A 151 -12.64 -12.89 -4.22
N ARG A 152 -12.96 -13.00 -2.92
CA ARG A 152 -13.13 -14.30 -2.24
C ARG A 152 -14.28 -15.13 -2.80
N GLU A 153 -15.32 -14.49 -3.33
CA GLU A 153 -16.46 -15.14 -4.00
C GLU A 153 -16.16 -15.55 -5.47
N GLY A 154 -14.93 -15.33 -5.94
CA GLY A 154 -14.45 -15.74 -7.26
C GLY A 154 -14.54 -14.64 -8.33
N ALA A 155 -14.60 -13.37 -7.93
CA ALA A 155 -14.57 -12.21 -8.83
C ALA A 155 -15.62 -12.28 -9.95
N ARG A 156 -16.86 -12.63 -9.59
CA ARG A 156 -17.98 -12.83 -10.51
C ARG A 156 -18.44 -11.49 -11.10
N LEU A 157 -18.83 -11.47 -12.37
CA LEU A 157 -19.28 -10.25 -13.08
C LEU A 157 -20.79 -9.99 -13.02
N ARG A 158 -21.49 -10.77 -12.20
CA ARG A 158 -22.96 -10.75 -12.07
C ARG A 158 -23.38 -9.97 -10.84
#